data_AF-A0ABD0P140-F1
#
_entry.id   AF-A0ABD0P140-F1
#
_cell.length_a   1.000
_cell.length_b   1.000
_cell.length_c   1.000
_cell.angle_alpha   90.00
_cell.angle_beta   90.00
_cell.angle_gamma   90.00
#
_symmetry.space_group_name_H-M   'P 1'
#
loop_
_entity.id
_entity.type
_entity.pdbx_description
1 polymer ?
#
loop_
_entity_poly.entity_id
_entity_poly.type
_entity_poly.pdbx_seq_one_letter_code
_entity_poly.pdbx_strand_id
1 'polypeptide(L)' 'MCFLRILGVPWTLHTWLESLRTCFLQHRRPLIQGLLKEFSSIEEEEYTEELITHGLPLMFQILRASK' A
#
# COMPACT_ATOMS: atom_id res chain seq x y z
N MET A 1 10.77 -0.24 6.92
CA MET A 1 9.39 -0.68 6.62
C MET A 1 9.06 -2.08 7.15
N CYS A 2 10.06 -2.92 7.47
CA CYS A 2 9.87 -4.18 8.20
C CYS A 2 9.33 -4.05 9.64
N PHE A 3 9.10 -2.83 10.15
CA PHE A 3 8.69 -2.61 11.55
C PHE A 3 7.27 -3.10 11.85
N LEU A 4 6.31 -2.93 10.93
CA LEU A 4 4.93 -3.37 11.17
C LEU A 4 4.78 -4.89 11.24
N ARG A 5 5.56 -5.62 10.42
CA ARG A 5 5.60 -7.09 10.45
C ARG A 5 6.23 -7.65 11.73
N ILE A 6 7.24 -6.95 12.27
CA ILE A 6 7.92 -7.32 13.52
C ILE A 6 7.00 -7.09 14.73
N LEU A 7 6.10 -6.10 14.65
CA LEU A 7 5.16 -5.76 15.72
C LEU A 7 3.92 -6.68 15.80
N GLY A 8 3.83 -7.72 14.96
CA GLY A 8 2.71 -8.66 14.98
C GLY A 8 1.38 -8.06 14.53
N VAL A 9 1.40 -6.90 13.88
CA VAL A 9 0.19 -6.30 13.32
C VAL A 9 -0.18 -7.09 12.06
N PRO A 10 -1.44 -7.58 11.94
CA PRO A 10 -1.87 -8.27 10.74
C PRO A 10 -1.71 -7.34 9.53
N TRP A 11 -1.14 -7.87 8.45
CA TRP A 11 -0.93 -7.13 7.21
C TRP A 11 -2.26 -7.02 6.45
N THR A 12 -3.16 -6.21 6.99
CA THR A 12 -4.47 -5.94 6.41
C THR A 12 -4.35 -4.91 5.29
N LEU A 13 -5.35 -4.87 4.42
CA LEU A 13 -5.50 -3.86 3.38
C LEU A 13 -5.25 -2.44 3.91
N HIS A 14 -5.82 -2.12 5.07
CA HIS A 14 -5.69 -0.80 5.71
C HIS A 14 -4.25 -0.45 6.05
N THR A 15 -3.52 -1.37 6.68
CA THR A 15 -2.11 -1.14 7.07
C THR A 15 -1.19 -1.03 5.86
N TRP A 16 -1.47 -1.79 4.80
CA TRP A 16 -0.78 -1.68 3.53
C TRP A 16 -1.03 -0.33 2.86
N LEU A 17 -2.29 0.14 2.86
CA LEU A 17 -2.70 1.37 2.22
C LEU A 17 -2.10 2.60 2.89
N GLU A 18 -2.11 2.66 4.22
CA GLU A 18 -1.47 3.72 5.00
C GLU A 18 0.06 3.72 4.83
N SER A 19 0.66 2.52 4.73
CA SER A 19 2.07 2.35 4.40
C SER A 19 2.41 2.91 3.01
N LEU A 20 1.60 2.56 2.00
CA LEU A 20 1.76 3.01 0.63
C LEU A 20 1.64 4.53 0.53
N ARG A 21 0.61 5.11 1.16
CA ARG A 21 0.37 6.54 1.22
C ARG A 21 1.55 7.29 1.84
N THR A 22 2.02 6.80 2.98
CA THR A 22 3.17 7.40 3.67
C THR A 22 4.44 7.36 2.81
N CYS A 23 4.72 6.23 2.14
CA CYS A 23 5.87 6.14 1.24
C CYS A 23 5.74 7.03 0.00
N PHE A 24 4.53 7.18 -0.52
CA PHE A 24 4.25 8.07 -1.64
C PHE A 24 4.52 9.53 -1.27
N LEU A 25 4.02 9.99 -0.12
CA LEU A 25 4.27 11.34 0.40
C LEU A 25 5.76 11.60 0.68
N GLN A 26 6.51 10.57 1.10
CA GLN A 26 7.95 10.66 1.32
C GLN A 26 8.80 10.48 0.06
N HIS A 27 8.18 10.32 -1.12
CA HIS A 27 8.85 10.07 -2.40
C HIS A 27 9.82 8.87 -2.40
N ARG A 28 9.57 7.86 -1.56
CA ARG A 28 10.43 6.67 -1.41
C ARG A 28 10.13 5.63 -2.50
N ARG A 29 10.49 5.93 -3.75
CA ARG A 29 10.21 5.08 -4.94
C ARG A 29 10.53 3.58 -4.76
N PRO A 30 11.68 3.17 -4.21
CA PRO A 30 12.00 1.74 -4.03
C PRO A 30 11.02 1.03 -3.08
N LEU A 31 10.56 1.74 -2.04
CA LEU A 31 9.60 1.19 -1.07
C LEU A 31 8.20 1.10 -1.68
N ILE A 32 7.78 2.12 -2.43
CA ILE A 32 6.50 2.10 -3.16
C ILE A 32 6.43 0.89 -4.08
N GLN A 33 7.50 0.62 -4.85
CA GLN A 33 7.56 -0.57 -5.72
C GLN A 33 7.49 -1.88 -4.94
N GLY A 34 8.13 -1.95 -3.76
CA GLY A 34 8.02 -3.10 -2.87
C GLY A 34 6.57 -3.32 -2.41
N LEU A 35 5.92 -2.27 -1.90
CA LEU A 35 4.54 -2.33 -1.42
C LEU A 35 3.56 -2.71 -2.53
N LEU A 36 3.71 -2.16 -3.73
CA LEU A 36 2.87 -2.52 -4.88
C LEU A 36 3.01 -4.00 -5.26
N LYS A 37 4.21 -4.59 -5.12
CA LYS A 37 4.40 -6.04 -5.30
C LYS A 37 3.78 -6.85 -4.18
N GLU A 38 3.81 -6.35 -2.95
CA GLU A 38 3.19 -7.01 -1.80
C GLU A 38 1.66 -6.92 -1.79
N PHE A 39 1.06 -6.08 -2.64
CA PHE A 39 -0.41 -6.01 -2.80
C PHE A 39 -1.02 -7.38 -3.11
N SER A 40 -0.35 -8.21 -3.93
CA SER A 40 -0.84 -9.56 -4.25
C SER A 40 -0.78 -10.55 -3.08
N SER A 41 -0.15 -10.18 -1.96
CA SER A 41 -0.14 -11.00 -0.74
C SER A 41 -1.34 -10.71 0.17
N ILE A 42 -2.15 -9.70 -0.14
CA ILE A 42 -3.38 -9.39 0.58
C ILE A 42 -4.49 -10.23 -0.06
N GLU A 43 -5.15 -11.05 0.77
CA GLU A 43 -6.24 -11.91 0.33
C GLU A 43 -7.39 -11.07 -0.23
N GLU A 44 -8.01 -11.52 -1.32
CA GLU A 44 -9.10 -10.79 -1.97
C GLU A 44 -10.33 -10.64 -1.06
N GLU A 45 -10.48 -11.54 -0.09
CA GLU A 45 -11.52 -11.51 0.94
C GLU A 45 -11.40 -10.29 1.87
N GLU A 46 -10.20 -9.73 2.00
CA GLU A 46 -9.89 -8.51 2.77
C GLU A 46 -10.10 -7.23 1.94
N TYR A 47 -10.56 -7.34 0.68
CA TYR A 47 -10.81 -6.18 -0.17
C TYR A 47 -12.09 -5.46 0.27
N THR A 48 -11.91 -4.49 1.16
CA THR A 48 -12.98 -3.62 1.63
C THR A 48 -13.21 -2.43 0.68
N GLU A 49 -14.27 -1.66 0.94
CA GLU A 49 -14.60 -0.42 0.21
C GLU A 49 -13.46 0.62 0.24
N GLU A 50 -12.55 0.54 1.21
CA GLU A 50 -11.37 1.40 1.31
C GLU A 50 -10.43 1.24 0.10
N LEU A 51 -10.30 0.03 -0.44
CA LEU A 51 -9.51 -0.20 -1.65
C LEU A 51 -10.07 0.62 -2.82
N ILE A 52 -11.39 0.64 -2.98
CA ILE A 52 -12.04 1.32 -4.11
C ILE A 52 -11.98 2.84 -3.92
N THR A 53 -12.29 3.31 -2.72
CA THR A 53 -12.44 4.73 -2.41
C THR A 53 -11.10 5.44 -2.21
N HIS A 54 -10.09 4.77 -1.67
CA HIS A 54 -8.80 5.37 -1.31
C HIS A 54 -7.62 4.69 -2.00
N GLY A 55 -7.63 3.36 -2.11
CA GLY A 55 -6.51 2.57 -2.64
C GLY A 55 -6.30 2.78 -4.14
N LEU A 56 -7.33 2.56 -4.94
CA LEU A 56 -7.27 2.71 -6.40
C LEU A 56 -6.88 4.14 -6.80
N PRO A 57 -7.51 5.22 -6.27
CA PRO A 57 -7.07 6.59 -6.57
C PRO A 57 -5.59 6.81 -6.24
N LEU A 58 -5.09 6.30 -5.12
CA LEU A 58 -3.69 6.41 -4.73
C LEU A 58 -2.77 5.66 -5.71
N MET A 59 -3.12 4.45 -6.12
CA MET A 59 -2.34 3.67 -7.10
C MET A 59 -2.27 4.37 -8.45
N PHE A 60 -3.39 4.94 -8.93
CA PHE A 60 -3.41 5.73 -10.16
C PHE A 60 -2.58 7.02 -10.04
N GLN A 61 -2.60 7.69 -8.87
CA GLN A 61 -1.73 8.84 -8.62
C GLN A 61 -0.25 8.46 -8.63
N ILE A 62 0.12 7.34 -8.02
CA ILE A 62 1.49 6.80 -8.05
C ILE A 62 1.92 6.51 -9.48
N LEU A 63 1.08 5.84 -10.28
CA LEU A 63 1.35 5.56 -11.69
C LEU A 63 1.56 6.86 -12.49
N ARG A 64 0.70 7.86 -12.26
CA ARG A 64 0.81 9.17 -12.92
C ARG A 64 2.09 9.91 -12.52
N ALA A 65 2.52 9.81 -11.26
CA ALA A 65 3.73 10.42 -10.75
C ALA A 65 5.02 9.66 -11.13
N SER A 66 4.89 8.42 -11.62
CA SER A 66 6.00 7.58 -12.09
C SER A 66 6.35 7.79 -13.57
N LYS A 67 5.69 8.75 -14.24
CA LYS A 67 5.94 9.11 -15.64
C LYS A 67 7.23 9.91 -15.82
#